data_AF-A0A0E3P442-F1
#
_entry.id   AF-A0A0E3P442-F1
#
_cell.length_a   1.000
_cell.length_b   1.000
_cell.length_c   1.000
_cell.angle_alpha   90.00
_cell.angle_beta   90.00
_cell.angle_gamma   90.00
#
_symmetry.space_group_name_H-M   'P 1'
#
loop_
_entity.id
_entity.type
_entity.pdbx_description
1 polymer ?
#
loop_
_entity_poly.entity_id
_entity_poly.type
_entity_poly.pdbx_seq_one_letter_code
_entity_poly.pdbx_strand_id
1 'polypeptide(L)' 'MNETLYVVTTDYKRPEGRSVNRPSKVTADGMYDTVKIRNYNRKRGIKSNIPVNTRNRKKKKIWDELNI' A
#
# COMPACT_ATOMS: atom_id res chain seq x y z
N MET A 1 12.30 -40.44 0.53
CA MET A 1 11.44 -39.42 1.17
C MET A 1 11.34 -38.29 0.18
N ASN A 2 10.21 -38.20 -0.53
CA ASN A 2 10.07 -37.27 -1.64
C ASN A 2 9.27 -36.10 -1.09
N GLU A 3 9.97 -35.04 -0.70
CA GLU A 3 9.34 -33.78 -0.33
C GLU A 3 8.66 -33.23 -1.58
N THR A 4 7.35 -33.49 -1.70
CA THR A 4 6.49 -32.82 -2.67
C THR A 4 6.61 -31.32 -2.41
N LEU A 5 7.49 -30.67 -3.17
CA LEU A 5 7.52 -29.24 -3.37
C LEU A 5 6.09 -28.84 -3.73
N TYR A 6 5.39 -28.23 -2.78
CA TYR A 6 4.16 -27.50 -3.04
C TYR A 6 4.53 -26.38 -4.02
N VAL A 7 4.40 -26.66 -5.32
CA VAL A 7 4.45 -25.63 -6.34
C VAL A 7 3.22 -24.78 -6.09
N VAL A 8 3.39 -23.69 -5.35
CA VAL A 8 2.35 -22.66 -5.20
C VAL A 8 2.17 -22.08 -6.59
N THR A 9 1.23 -22.64 -7.35
CA THR A 9 0.81 -22.15 -8.65
C THR A 9 0.06 -20.85 -8.42
N THR A 10 0.79 -19.74 -8.20
CA THR A 10 0.17 -18.42 -8.32
C THR A 10 -0.20 -18.25 -9.79
N ASP A 11 -1.49 -18.32 -10.08
CA ASP A 11 -2.18 -18.05 -11.35
C ASP A 11 -1.95 -16.63 -11.92
N TYR A 12 -0.98 -15.89 -11.37
CA TYR A 12 -0.60 -14.57 -11.80
C TYR A 12 0.16 -14.63 -13.13
N LYS A 13 -0.53 -14.29 -14.22
CA LYS A 13 0.08 -14.08 -15.53
C LYS A 13 1.08 -12.92 -15.45
N ARG A 14 2.37 -13.22 -15.63
CA ARG A 14 3.39 -12.18 -15.81
C ARG A 14 3.06 -11.38 -17.07
N PRO A 15 3.12 -10.04 -17.04
CA PRO A 15 2.94 -9.26 -18.24
C PRO A 15 4.06 -9.57 -19.23
N GLU A 16 3.69 -9.82 -20.49
CA GLU A 16 4.64 -9.98 -21.59
C GLU A 16 5.27 -8.60 -21.91
N GLY A 17 6.60 -8.53 -21.94
CA GLY A 17 7.34 -7.28 -22.21
C GLY A 17 8.45 -6.97 -21.20
N ARG A 18 8.75 -5.68 -21.01
CA ARG A 18 9.82 -5.22 -20.12
C ARG A 18 9.52 -5.62 -18.67
N SER A 19 10.53 -6.11 -17.95
CA SER A 19 10.39 -6.50 -16.55
C SER A 19 9.75 -5.37 -15.73
N VAL A 20 8.61 -5.68 -15.12
CA VAL A 20 7.87 -4.74 -14.31
C VAL A 20 8.44 -4.77 -12.88
N ASN A 21 9.30 -3.81 -12.56
CA ASN A 21 9.92 -3.70 -11.23
C ASN A 21 9.03 -3.00 -10.18
N ARG A 22 7.75 -2.74 -10.50
CA ARG A 22 6.78 -2.14 -9.58
C ARG A 22 5.35 -2.49 -9.98
N PRO A 23 4.45 -2.76 -9.02
CA PRO A 23 3.04 -2.96 -9.34
C PRO A 23 2.40 -1.66 -9.85
N SER A 24 1.36 -1.79 -10.67
CA SER A 24 0.56 -0.63 -11.13
C SER A 24 -0.41 -0.14 -10.04
N LYS A 25 -0.93 -1.05 -9.21
CA LYS A 25 -1.87 -0.79 -8.12
C LYS A 25 -1.54 -1.66 -6.90
N VAL A 26 -1.75 -1.13 -5.70
CA VAL A 26 -1.64 -1.84 -4.43
C VAL A 26 -2.94 -1.67 -3.66
N THR A 27 -3.55 -2.78 -3.27
CA THR A 27 -4.69 -2.84 -2.35
C THR A 27 -4.17 -3.36 -1.01
N ALA A 28 -4.51 -2.67 0.07
CA ALA A 28 -4.12 -3.08 1.41
C ALA A 28 -5.14 -2.57 2.43
N ASP A 29 -5.12 -3.14 3.64
CA ASP A 29 -5.98 -2.73 4.73
C ASP A 29 -5.63 -1.34 5.26
N GLY A 30 -6.60 -0.69 5.90
CA GLY A 30 -6.41 0.62 6.52
C GLY A 30 -5.29 0.62 7.59
N MET A 31 -4.95 -0.53 8.18
CA MET A 31 -3.81 -0.63 9.10
C MET A 31 -2.49 -0.15 8.47
N TYR A 32 -2.35 -0.27 7.15
CA TYR A 32 -1.17 0.16 6.39
C TYR A 32 -1.25 1.61 5.88
N ASP A 33 -2.28 2.37 6.26
CA ASP A 33 -2.38 3.79 5.92
C ASP A 33 -1.38 4.62 6.75
N THR A 34 -0.19 4.79 6.18
CA THR A 34 0.85 5.65 6.73
C THR A 34 1.34 6.64 5.68
N VAL A 35 1.82 7.80 6.14
CA VAL A 35 2.40 8.83 5.27
C VAL A 35 3.60 8.28 4.50
N LYS A 36 4.42 7.42 5.12
CA LYS A 36 5.58 6.77 4.48
C LYS A 36 5.15 5.93 3.28
N ILE A 37 4.13 5.08 3.45
CA ILE A 37 3.63 4.21 2.38
C ILE A 37 2.98 5.04 1.26
N ARG A 38 2.16 6.04 1.60
CA ARG A 38 1.55 6.97 0.62
C ARG A 38 2.62 7.70 -0.19
N ASN A 39 3.68 8.21 0.45
CA ASN A 39 4.76 8.93 -0.23
C ASN A 39 5.59 8.01 -1.12
N TYR A 40 5.93 6.80 -0.65
CA TYR A 40 6.63 5.80 -1.45
C TYR A 40 5.85 5.43 -2.71
N ASN A 41 4.56 5.10 -2.57
CA ASN A 41 3.69 4.74 -3.68
C ASN A 41 3.52 5.89 -4.67
N ARG A 42 3.35 7.13 -4.19
CA ARG A 42 3.29 8.32 -5.07
C ARG A 42 4.58 8.52 -5.86
N LYS A 43 5.75 8.46 -5.19
CA LYS A 43 7.06 8.61 -5.84
C LYS A 43 7.29 7.53 -6.92
N ARG A 44 6.78 6.32 -6.68
CA ARG A 44 6.90 5.20 -7.61
C ARG A 44 5.75 5.13 -8.63
N GLY A 45 4.79 6.06 -8.61
CA GLY A 45 3.62 6.03 -9.51
C GLY A 45 2.74 4.79 -9.36
N ILE A 46 2.64 4.26 -8.13
CA ILE A 46 1.82 3.11 -7.77
C ILE A 46 0.47 3.63 -7.26
N LYS A 47 -0.64 3.16 -7.85
CA LYS A 47 -1.99 3.55 -7.42
C LYS A 47 -2.34 2.85 -6.10
N SER A 48 -2.66 3.59 -5.05
CA SER A 48 -3.02 3.02 -3.74
C SER A 48 -4.53 2.94 -3.58
N ASN A 49 -5.05 1.74 -3.32
CA ASN A 49 -6.42 1.46 -2.89
C ASN A 49 -6.40 1.07 -1.40
N ILE A 50 -6.00 2.00 -0.54
CA ILE A 50 -5.83 1.78 0.91
C ILE A 50 -6.83 2.69 1.64
N PRO A 51 -7.76 2.13 2.44
CA PRO A 51 -8.69 2.93 3.25
C PRO A 51 -7.96 3.89 4.19
N VAL A 52 -8.55 5.05 4.45
CA VAL A 52 -7.97 6.04 5.38
C VAL A 52 -8.11 5.56 6.82
N ASN A 53 -7.00 5.52 7.57
CA ASN A 53 -7.00 5.17 8.99
C ASN A 53 -7.19 6.40 9.87
N THR A 54 -8.43 6.68 10.22
CA THR A 54 -8.80 7.81 11.08
C THR A 54 -8.19 7.75 12.47
N ARG A 55 -7.91 6.54 13.02
CA ARG A 55 -7.30 6.39 14.35
C ARG A 55 -5.89 6.95 14.44
N ASN A 56 -5.15 6.92 13.33
CA ASN A 56 -3.77 7.39 13.26
C ASN A 56 -3.66 8.88 12.93
N ARG A 57 -4.80 9.57 12.76
CA ARG A 57 -4.82 11.01 12.49
C ARG A 57 -4.68 11.75 13.82
N LYS A 58 -3.57 12.47 14.01
CA LYS A 58 -3.45 13.41 15.13
C LYS A 58 -4.61 14.42 15.02
N LYS A 59 -5.46 14.49 16.04
CA LYS A 59 -6.45 15.56 16.15
C LYS A 59 -5.70 16.87 16.36
N LYS A 60 -6.11 17.94 15.67
CA LYS A 60 -5.63 19.29 16.01
C LYS A 60 -6.05 19.59 17.45
N LYS A 61 -5.19 20.25 18.21
CA LYS A 61 -5.55 20.72 19.55
C LYS A 61 -6.49 21.92 19.36
N ILE A 62 -7.61 21.90 20.06
CA ILE A 62 -8.66 22.94 20.02
C ILE A 62 -8.10 24.37 20.19
N TRP A 63 -6.99 24.54 20.92
CA TRP A 63 -6.32 25.83 21.11
C TRP A 63 -5.84 26.52 19.82
N ASP A 64 -5.63 25.78 18.72
CA ASP A 64 -5.24 26.36 17.43
C ASP A 64 -6.44 26.98 16.67
N GLU A 65 -7.68 26.68 17.06
CA GLU A 65 -8.91 27.16 16.41
C GLU A 65 -9.48 28.44 17.05
N LEU A 66 -9.02 28.80 18.25
CA LEU A 66 -9.50 29.94 19.04
C LEU A 66 -8.59 31.19 18.97
N ASN A 67 -7.53 31.16 18.15
CA ASN A 67 -6.63 32.30 17.91
C ASN A 67 -6.93 32.94 16.53
N ILE A 68 -8.16 33.41 16.35
CA ILE A 68 -8.56 34.30 15.25
C ILE A 68 -9.05 35.61 15.87
#